data_AF-K2DM57-F1
#
_entry.id   AF-K2DM57-F1
#
_cell.length_a   1.000
_cell.length_b   1.000
_cell.length_c   1.000
_cell.angle_alpha   90.00
_cell.angle_beta   90.00
_cell.angle_gamma   90.00
#
_symmetry.space_group_name_H-M   'P 1'
#
loop_
_entity.id
_entity.type
_entity.pdbx_description
1 polymer ?
#
loop_
_entity_poly.entity_id
_entity_poly.type
_entity_poly.pdbx_seq_one_letter_code
_entity_poly.pdbx_strand_id
1 'polypeptide(L)'
;MEIEDDKKIEIPNYGEFIKQIKEVLRLNFKTLSVRVFFITWPIILLSMVLSIAKESKSFIDFLLLYKSYVFTFVMFCIVYVFVAKHLFFIEKLIWIDSYFHKLKISYEQSFKIAKKMFWKSLKIKFILFFRYYFIFVVPYLIAFYFSIKKIHLLYLKYDDFNMDIYYYSIVLFTIVIPLILVIYIVYMRIKLRYFWFLFIDNYSRSDFSYKMIIEKMNELNKAKKKETFKKALVMHLGIDFFQNFIDLSTYLFLGKAFSLFKSNNINWLESAVTTYAKEVNQEIFHLSKSVANYVLYDFSKKYLNQKDLESNNIYNLID
;
A
#
# COMPACT_ATOMS: atom_id res chain seq x y z
N MET A 1 29.10 36.30 10.17
CA MET A 1 28.15 35.18 10.31
C MET A 1 28.84 34.00 9.66
N GLU A 2 29.67 33.33 10.43
CA GLU A 2 30.43 32.17 9.97
C GLU A 2 29.46 31.03 9.69
N ILE A 3 29.57 30.48 8.48
CA ILE A 3 28.86 29.27 8.08
C ILE A 3 29.52 28.15 8.87
N GLU A 4 28.90 27.79 10.00
CA GLU A 4 29.26 26.63 10.80
C GLU A 4 29.39 25.42 9.87
N ASP A 5 30.51 24.71 10.04
CA ASP A 5 30.94 23.55 9.26
C ASP A 5 29.79 22.70 8.76
N ASP A 6 29.85 22.41 7.46
CA ASP A 6 29.03 21.46 6.71
C ASP A 6 29.15 20.09 7.40
N LYS A 7 28.37 19.85 8.47
CA LYS A 7 28.19 18.53 9.05
C LYS A 7 27.72 17.67 7.90
N LYS A 8 28.63 16.87 7.34
CA LYS A 8 28.31 15.87 6.33
C LYS A 8 27.29 14.93 6.96
N ILE A 9 26.01 15.20 6.72
CA ILE A 9 24.94 14.27 7.03
C ILE A 9 25.15 13.14 6.02
N GLU A 10 25.86 12.10 6.45
CA GLU A 10 26.08 10.92 5.64
C GLU A 10 24.75 10.21 5.44
N ILE A 11 24.43 9.91 4.18
CA ILE A 11 23.24 9.10 3.87
C ILE A 11 23.53 7.68 4.32
N PRO A 12 22.59 7.04 5.03
CA PRO A 12 22.76 5.66 5.43
C PRO A 12 23.05 4.77 4.22
N ASN A 13 24.05 3.90 4.36
CA ASN A 13 24.45 2.99 3.29
C ASN A 13 23.35 1.94 3.05
N TYR A 14 23.29 1.31 1.87
CA TYR A 14 22.34 0.25 1.53
C TYR A 14 22.35 -0.89 2.56
N GLY A 15 23.53 -1.26 3.06
CA GLY A 15 23.67 -2.24 4.14
C GLY A 15 22.98 -1.81 5.44
N GLU A 16 22.99 -0.51 5.77
CA GLU A 16 22.33 0.03 6.96
C GLU A 16 20.81 0.09 6.78
N PHE A 17 20.32 0.44 5.60
CA PHE A 17 18.89 0.35 5.27
C PHE A 17 18.37 -1.08 5.44
N ILE A 18 19.06 -2.07 4.85
CA ILE A 18 18.68 -3.48 4.99
C ILE A 18 18.74 -3.91 6.45
N LYS A 19 19.77 -3.50 7.19
CA LYS A 19 19.90 -3.82 8.62
C LYS A 19 18.73 -3.27 9.41
N GLN A 20 18.34 -2.01 9.21
CA GLN A 20 17.18 -1.40 9.86
C GLN A 20 15.87 -2.08 9.50
N ILE A 21 15.65 -2.41 8.22
CA ILE A 21 14.48 -3.18 7.77
C ILE A 21 14.43 -4.54 8.48
N LYS A 22 15.55 -5.26 8.50
CA LYS A 22 15.67 -6.58 9.12
C LYS A 22 15.39 -6.51 10.62
N GLU A 23 15.88 -5.49 11.31
CA GLU A 23 15.67 -5.33 12.75
C GLU A 23 14.21 -5.01 13.07
N VAL A 24 13.58 -4.06 12.37
CA VAL A 24 12.13 -3.75 12.53
C VAL A 24 11.28 -4.98 12.22
N LEU A 25 11.60 -5.71 11.14
CA LEU A 25 10.89 -6.93 10.77
C LEU A 25 11.05 -8.01 11.83
N ARG A 26 12.28 -8.26 12.30
CA ARG A 26 12.56 -9.30 13.32
C ARG A 26 11.80 -9.03 14.62
N LEU A 27 11.77 -7.78 15.07
CA LEU A 27 11.06 -7.39 16.30
C LEU A 27 9.54 -7.62 16.19
N ASN A 28 8.97 -7.47 14.99
CA ASN A 28 7.53 -7.46 14.79
C ASN A 28 7.00 -8.68 13.99
N PHE A 29 7.85 -9.64 13.63
CA PHE A 29 7.47 -10.73 12.70
C PHE A 29 6.31 -11.58 13.20
N LYS A 30 6.31 -11.91 14.50
CA LYS A 30 5.21 -12.68 15.12
C LYS A 30 3.90 -11.91 15.04
N THR A 31 3.92 -10.63 15.40
CA THR A 31 2.74 -9.76 15.33
C THR A 31 2.27 -9.57 13.90
N LEU A 32 3.20 -9.38 12.95
CA LEU A 32 2.90 -9.30 11.52
C LEU A 32 2.16 -10.55 11.05
N SER A 33 2.66 -11.75 11.38
CA SER A 33 2.02 -13.01 11.00
C SER A 33 0.59 -13.12 11.53
N VAL A 34 0.37 -12.76 12.80
CA VAL A 34 -0.97 -12.73 13.42
C VAL A 34 -1.90 -11.74 12.70
N ARG A 35 -1.40 -10.55 12.36
CA ARG A 35 -2.18 -9.53 11.64
C ARG A 35 -2.50 -9.94 10.21
N VAL A 36 -1.59 -10.62 9.52
CA VAL A 36 -1.84 -11.16 8.18
C VAL A 36 -2.90 -12.25 8.23
N PHE A 37 -2.88 -13.12 9.23
CA PHE A 37 -3.97 -14.09 9.44
C PHE A 37 -5.30 -13.36 9.68
N PHE A 38 -5.31 -12.31 10.52
CA PHE A 38 -6.48 -11.49 10.78
C PHE A 38 -7.04 -10.81 9.52
N ILE A 39 -6.19 -10.47 8.54
CA ILE A 39 -6.59 -9.89 7.25
C ILE A 39 -7.15 -10.97 6.30
N THR A 40 -6.53 -12.16 6.28
CA THR A 40 -6.78 -13.17 5.24
C THR A 40 -7.83 -14.21 5.62
N TRP A 41 -8.13 -14.42 6.91
CA TRP A 41 -9.08 -15.46 7.34
C TRP A 41 -10.48 -15.39 6.69
N PRO A 42 -11.09 -14.21 6.40
CA PRO A 42 -12.41 -14.20 5.75
C PRO A 42 -12.34 -14.71 4.31
N ILE A 43 -11.21 -14.47 3.62
CA ILE A 43 -10.96 -14.95 2.26
C ILE A 43 -10.71 -16.46 2.27
N ILE A 44 -9.97 -16.95 3.27
CA ILE A 44 -9.74 -18.38 3.48
C ILE A 44 -11.07 -19.10 3.76
N LEU A 45 -11.94 -18.50 4.57
CA LEU A 45 -13.26 -19.06 4.85
C LEU A 45 -14.12 -19.08 3.58
N LEU A 46 -14.08 -18.01 2.77
CA LEU A 46 -14.76 -17.97 1.47
C LEU A 46 -14.26 -19.08 0.53
N SER A 47 -12.95 -19.24 0.40
CA SER A 47 -12.37 -20.24 -0.50
C SER A 47 -12.70 -21.66 -0.06
N MET A 48 -12.74 -21.92 1.26
CA MET A 48 -13.17 -23.20 1.82
C MET A 48 -14.63 -23.50 1.48
N VAL A 49 -15.55 -22.57 1.73
CA VAL A 49 -16.98 -22.74 1.43
C VAL A 49 -17.22 -22.96 -0.07
N LEU A 50 -16.58 -22.17 -0.92
CA LEU A 50 -16.70 -22.31 -2.37
C LEU A 50 -16.12 -23.63 -2.89
N SER A 51 -15.04 -24.12 -2.28
CA SER A 51 -14.41 -25.38 -2.67
C SER A 51 -15.27 -26.59 -2.28
N ILE A 52 -15.86 -26.58 -1.07
CA ILE A 52 -16.82 -27.59 -0.64
C ILE A 52 -18.06 -27.57 -1.56
N ALA A 53 -18.58 -26.39 -1.86
CA ALA A 53 -19.73 -26.25 -2.75
C ALA A 53 -19.42 -26.73 -4.18
N LYS A 54 -18.19 -26.56 -4.66
CA LYS A 54 -17.77 -26.99 -6.00
C LYS A 54 -17.80 -28.51 -6.19
N GLU A 55 -17.59 -29.28 -5.12
CA GLU A 55 -17.67 -30.74 -5.17
C GLU A 55 -19.12 -31.26 -5.23
N SER A 56 -20.12 -30.38 -5.01
CA SER A 56 -21.52 -30.73 -5.23
C SER A 56 -21.87 -30.73 -6.71
N LYS A 57 -22.67 -31.72 -7.16
CA LYS A 57 -23.17 -31.81 -8.55
C LYS A 57 -24.01 -30.59 -9.00
N SER A 58 -24.38 -29.72 -8.07
CA SER A 58 -25.27 -28.57 -8.25
C SER A 58 -24.62 -27.26 -7.81
N PHE A 59 -23.31 -27.06 -8.05
CA PHE A 59 -22.61 -25.83 -7.66
C PHE A 59 -23.25 -24.55 -8.22
N ILE A 60 -23.75 -24.62 -9.46
CA ILE A 60 -24.44 -23.49 -10.10
C ILE A 60 -25.76 -23.22 -9.37
N ASP A 61 -26.51 -24.26 -9.03
CA ASP A 61 -27.76 -24.11 -8.27
C ASP A 61 -27.52 -23.60 -6.85
N PHE A 62 -26.42 -24.02 -6.21
CA PHE A 62 -25.98 -23.47 -4.93
C PHE A 62 -25.69 -21.96 -5.03
N LEU A 63 -24.92 -21.53 -6.03
CA LEU A 63 -24.61 -20.11 -6.23
C LEU A 63 -25.86 -19.28 -6.55
N LEU A 64 -26.80 -19.83 -7.32
CA LEU A 64 -28.06 -19.15 -7.64
C LEU A 64 -28.99 -19.08 -6.42
N LEU A 65 -29.12 -20.18 -5.67
CA LEU A 65 -29.96 -20.27 -4.47
C LEU A 65 -29.45 -19.38 -3.33
N TYR A 66 -28.13 -19.30 -3.15
CA TYR A 66 -27.49 -18.51 -2.09
C TYR A 66 -26.86 -17.20 -2.58
N LYS A 67 -27.23 -16.72 -3.78
CA LYS A 67 -26.62 -15.54 -4.42
C LYS A 67 -26.55 -14.32 -3.49
N SER A 68 -27.64 -14.04 -2.77
CA SER A 68 -27.72 -12.92 -1.82
C SER A 68 -26.75 -13.08 -0.64
N TYR A 69 -26.65 -14.28 -0.08
CA TYR A 69 -25.74 -14.59 1.03
C TYR A 69 -24.27 -14.52 0.59
N VAL A 70 -23.94 -15.11 -0.56
CA VAL A 70 -22.57 -15.05 -1.13
C VAL A 70 -22.19 -13.59 -1.42
N PHE A 71 -23.09 -12.81 -2.04
CA PHE A 71 -22.84 -11.40 -2.32
C PHE A 71 -22.65 -10.58 -1.04
N THR A 72 -23.53 -10.73 -0.05
CA THR A 72 -23.42 -10.04 1.25
C THR A 72 -22.12 -10.41 1.96
N PHE A 73 -21.73 -11.69 1.94
CA PHE A 73 -20.48 -12.14 2.54
C PHE A 73 -19.25 -11.58 1.81
N VAL A 74 -19.25 -11.54 0.48
CA VAL A 74 -18.19 -10.91 -0.31
C VAL A 74 -18.07 -9.42 0.02
N MET A 75 -19.19 -8.70 0.11
CA MET A 75 -19.19 -7.29 0.51
C MET A 75 -18.65 -7.10 1.93
N PHE A 76 -19.04 -7.96 2.88
CA PHE A 76 -18.47 -7.97 4.22
C PHE A 76 -16.95 -8.19 4.19
N CYS A 77 -16.46 -9.18 3.43
CA CYS A 77 -15.03 -9.45 3.28
C CYS A 77 -14.29 -8.23 2.73
N ILE A 78 -14.82 -7.56 1.71
CA ILE A 78 -14.20 -6.35 1.13
C ILE A 78 -14.07 -5.24 2.18
N VAL A 79 -15.15 -4.93 2.90
CA VAL A 79 -15.17 -3.88 3.93
C VAL A 79 -14.23 -4.24 5.07
N TYR A 80 -14.30 -5.48 5.57
CA TYR A 80 -13.46 -5.97 6.64
C TYR A 80 -11.97 -5.91 6.28
N VAL A 81 -11.58 -6.43 5.12
CA VAL A 81 -10.19 -6.43 4.65
C VAL A 81 -9.68 -5.00 4.49
N PHE A 82 -10.51 -4.10 3.95
CA PHE A 82 -10.15 -2.69 3.83
C PHE A 82 -9.87 -2.04 5.18
N VAL A 83 -10.74 -2.25 6.17
CA VAL A 83 -10.58 -1.72 7.54
C VAL A 83 -9.35 -2.31 8.20
N ALA A 84 -9.19 -3.64 8.16
CA ALA A 84 -8.07 -4.35 8.77
C ALA A 84 -6.73 -3.92 8.16
N LYS A 85 -6.62 -3.84 6.82
CA LYS A 85 -5.40 -3.36 6.14
C LYS A 85 -5.08 -1.91 6.47
N HIS A 86 -6.08 -1.03 6.54
CA HIS A 86 -5.84 0.37 6.88
C HIS A 86 -5.37 0.53 8.33
N LEU A 87 -5.96 -0.22 9.26
CA LEU A 87 -5.54 -0.18 10.65
C LEU A 87 -4.14 -0.77 10.84
N PHE A 88 -3.83 -1.88 10.17
CA PHE A 88 -2.51 -2.49 10.21
C PHE A 88 -1.45 -1.60 9.56
N PHE A 89 -1.80 -0.86 8.50
CA PHE A 89 -0.93 0.15 7.91
C PHE A 89 -0.51 1.22 8.93
N ILE A 90 -1.43 1.75 9.74
CA ILE A 90 -1.11 2.72 10.80
C ILE A 90 -0.22 2.08 11.87
N GLU A 91 -0.55 0.85 12.30
CA GLU A 91 0.23 0.12 13.30
C GLU A 91 1.69 -0.08 12.86
N LYS A 92 1.94 -0.43 11.59
CA LYS A 92 3.31 -0.53 11.04
C LYS A 92 4.06 0.79 11.07
N LEU A 93 3.39 1.91 10.79
CA LEU A 93 4.04 3.22 10.87
C LEU A 93 4.44 3.55 12.32
N ILE A 94 3.62 3.18 13.31
CA ILE A 94 3.95 3.32 14.73
C ILE A 94 5.13 2.43 15.12
N TRP A 95 5.20 1.19 14.63
CA TRP A 95 6.36 0.32 14.87
C TRP A 95 7.64 0.94 14.36
N ILE A 96 7.62 1.49 13.15
CA ILE A 96 8.76 2.17 12.55
C ILE A 96 9.14 3.39 13.41
N ASP A 97 8.19 4.25 13.72
CA ASP A 97 8.42 5.45 14.54
C ASP A 97 9.03 5.09 15.90
N SER A 98 8.46 4.12 16.59
CA SER A 98 8.93 3.66 17.90
C SER A 98 10.34 3.09 17.87
N TYR A 99 10.69 2.36 16.81
CA TYR A 99 12.02 1.77 16.63
C TYR A 99 13.09 2.86 16.48
N PHE A 100 12.85 3.85 15.63
CA PHE A 100 13.80 4.94 15.40
C PHE A 100 13.91 5.90 16.60
N HIS A 101 12.84 6.06 17.38
CA HIS A 101 12.86 6.79 18.66
C HIS A 101 13.32 5.94 19.86
N LYS A 102 13.71 4.68 19.65
CA LYS A 102 14.13 3.73 20.69
C LYS A 102 13.10 3.53 21.81
N LEU A 103 11.82 3.69 21.50
CA LEU A 103 10.71 3.49 22.43
C LEU A 103 10.28 2.02 22.42
N LYS A 104 10.19 1.40 23.60
CA LYS A 104 9.69 0.03 23.75
C LYS A 104 8.17 0.07 23.88
N ILE A 105 7.48 -0.26 22.79
CA ILE A 105 6.01 -0.30 22.74
C ILE A 105 5.56 -1.74 22.54
N SER A 106 4.62 -2.19 23.36
CA SER A 106 4.01 -3.51 23.21
C SER A 106 3.05 -3.55 22.02
N TYR A 107 2.77 -4.75 21.50
CA TYR A 107 1.82 -4.93 20.39
C TYR A 107 0.40 -4.44 20.72
N GLU A 108 -0.01 -4.49 21.99
CA GLU A 108 -1.32 -4.02 22.43
C GLU A 108 -1.39 -2.50 22.40
N GLN A 109 -0.33 -1.84 22.86
CA GLN A 109 -0.21 -0.39 22.83
C GLN A 109 -0.17 0.14 21.40
N SER A 110 0.61 -0.48 20.49
CA SER A 110 0.65 -0.06 19.08
C SER A 110 -0.73 -0.16 18.43
N PHE A 111 -1.47 -1.22 18.73
CA PHE A 111 -2.82 -1.43 18.21
C PHE A 111 -3.84 -0.45 18.81
N LYS A 112 -3.74 -0.15 20.12
CA LYS A 112 -4.60 0.85 20.79
C LYS A 112 -4.41 2.24 20.18
N ILE A 113 -3.16 2.65 19.95
CA ILE A 113 -2.85 3.91 19.27
C ILE A 113 -3.41 3.89 17.83
N ALA A 114 -3.17 2.82 17.07
CA ALA A 114 -3.68 2.69 15.69
C ALA A 114 -5.21 2.80 15.61
N LYS A 115 -5.94 2.18 16.54
CA LYS A 115 -7.41 2.32 16.67
C LYS A 115 -7.83 3.76 16.92
N LYS A 116 -7.19 4.46 17.87
CA LYS A 116 -7.50 5.87 18.17
C LYS A 116 -7.23 6.79 16.97
N MET A 117 -6.22 6.47 16.15
CA MET A 117 -5.85 7.24 14.95
C MET A 117 -6.67 6.86 13.69
N PHE A 118 -7.44 5.78 13.74
CA PHE A 118 -8.11 5.19 12.57
C PHE A 118 -9.00 6.19 11.83
N TRP A 119 -9.94 6.84 12.51
CA TRP A 119 -10.90 7.72 11.85
C TRP A 119 -10.25 8.97 11.23
N LYS A 120 -9.34 9.61 11.94
CA LYS A 120 -8.61 10.79 11.42
C LYS A 120 -7.74 10.41 10.23
N SER A 121 -6.99 9.31 10.33
CA SER A 121 -6.16 8.83 9.21
C SER A 121 -7.00 8.42 7.99
N LEU A 122 -8.16 7.79 8.20
CA LEU A 122 -9.06 7.38 7.13
C LEU A 122 -9.65 8.60 6.42
N LYS A 123 -10.12 9.60 7.17
CA LYS A 123 -10.60 10.88 6.62
C LYS A 123 -9.54 11.54 5.74
N ILE A 124 -8.29 11.57 6.22
CA ILE A 124 -7.17 12.14 5.47
C ILE A 124 -6.85 11.34 4.22
N LYS A 125 -6.90 10.00 4.29
CA LYS A 125 -6.73 9.12 3.12
C LYS A 125 -7.77 9.43 2.05
N PHE A 126 -9.03 9.65 2.44
CA PHE A 126 -10.07 10.07 1.51
C PHE A 126 -9.81 11.47 0.92
N ILE A 127 -9.44 12.45 1.74
CA ILE A 127 -9.09 13.80 1.25
C ILE A 127 -7.95 13.74 0.23
N LEU A 128 -6.89 12.98 0.52
CA LEU A 128 -5.79 12.76 -0.42
C LEU A 128 -6.25 12.07 -1.70
N PHE A 129 -7.12 11.05 -1.58
CA PHE A 129 -7.69 10.36 -2.72
C PHE A 129 -8.47 11.31 -3.62
N PHE A 130 -9.37 12.11 -3.06
CA PHE A 130 -10.17 13.07 -3.83
C PHE A 130 -9.31 14.17 -4.47
N ARG A 131 -8.36 14.73 -3.72
CA ARG A 131 -7.53 15.84 -4.20
C ARG A 131 -6.56 15.42 -5.30
N TYR A 132 -5.97 14.23 -5.19
CA TYR A 132 -4.87 13.83 -6.07
C TYR A 132 -5.22 12.71 -7.04
N TYR A 133 -6.12 11.79 -6.70
CA TYR A 133 -6.37 10.62 -7.56
C TYR A 133 -7.71 10.71 -8.28
N PHE A 134 -8.77 11.13 -7.60
CA PHE A 134 -10.12 11.16 -8.14
C PHE A 134 -10.25 12.05 -9.38
N ILE A 135 -9.62 13.23 -9.37
CA ILE A 135 -9.70 14.21 -10.46
C ILE A 135 -9.12 13.71 -11.79
N PHE A 136 -8.23 12.70 -11.77
CA PHE A 136 -7.68 12.10 -12.98
C PHE A 136 -8.36 10.77 -13.33
N VAL A 137 -8.68 9.96 -12.33
CA VAL A 137 -9.29 8.63 -12.54
C VAL A 137 -10.72 8.74 -13.05
N VAL A 138 -11.52 9.67 -12.53
CA VAL A 138 -12.95 9.76 -12.89
C VAL A 138 -13.14 10.27 -14.33
N PRO A 139 -12.51 11.38 -14.76
CA PRO A 139 -12.60 11.80 -16.16
C PRO A 139 -12.05 10.73 -17.12
N TYR A 140 -11.02 9.99 -16.71
CA TYR A 140 -10.52 8.86 -17.50
C TYR A 140 -11.59 7.76 -17.68
N LEU A 141 -12.21 7.29 -16.60
CA LEU A 141 -13.25 6.25 -16.67
C LEU A 141 -14.45 6.71 -17.48
N ILE A 142 -14.85 7.97 -17.32
CA ILE A 142 -15.93 8.59 -18.11
C ILE A 142 -15.56 8.64 -19.58
N ALA A 143 -14.38 9.16 -19.92
CA ALA A 143 -13.89 9.23 -21.29
C ALA A 143 -13.78 7.84 -21.92
N PHE A 144 -13.25 6.86 -21.18
CA PHE A 144 -13.15 5.47 -21.62
C PHE A 144 -14.52 4.87 -21.92
N TYR A 145 -15.49 5.02 -21.01
CA TYR A 145 -16.86 4.53 -21.20
C TYR A 145 -17.54 5.16 -22.42
N PHE A 146 -17.47 6.49 -22.57
CA PHE A 146 -18.06 7.17 -23.72
C PHE A 146 -17.38 6.82 -25.04
N SER A 147 -16.05 6.63 -25.04
CA SER A 147 -15.31 6.17 -26.21
C SER A 147 -15.76 4.79 -26.65
N ILE A 148 -15.84 3.82 -25.73
CA ILE A 148 -16.35 2.46 -26.04
C ILE A 148 -17.78 2.54 -26.58
N LYS A 149 -18.66 3.30 -25.92
CA LYS A 149 -20.06 3.44 -26.33
C LYS A 149 -20.19 4.05 -27.74
N LYS A 150 -19.43 5.11 -28.02
CA LYS A 150 -19.45 5.78 -29.33
C LYS A 150 -18.90 4.87 -30.43
N ILE A 151 -17.83 4.13 -30.14
CA ILE A 151 -17.25 3.14 -31.05
C ILE A 151 -18.27 2.03 -31.36
N HIS A 152 -18.93 1.48 -30.34
CA HIS A 152 -19.94 0.44 -30.52
C HIS A 152 -21.12 0.91 -31.38
N LEU A 153 -21.58 2.15 -31.15
CA LEU A 153 -22.67 2.74 -31.96
C LEU A 153 -22.27 2.98 -33.42
N LEU A 154 -21.02 3.36 -33.69
CA LEU A 154 -20.53 3.55 -35.07
C LEU A 154 -20.35 2.22 -35.80
N TYR A 155 -19.84 1.19 -35.11
CA TYR A 155 -19.73 -0.18 -35.63
C TYR A 155 -21.09 -0.76 -36.03
N LEU A 156 -22.14 -0.52 -35.24
CA LEU A 156 -23.49 -1.01 -35.56
C LEU A 156 -24.19 -0.23 -36.69
N LYS A 157 -23.72 0.97 -37.05
CA LYS A 157 -24.43 1.90 -37.95
C LYS A 157 -23.81 2.01 -39.35
N TYR A 158 -22.54 1.66 -39.52
CA TYR A 158 -21.82 1.79 -40.78
C TYR A 158 -21.10 0.49 -41.13
N ASP A 159 -21.48 -0.14 -42.25
CA ASP A 159 -20.83 -1.36 -42.76
C ASP A 159 -19.35 -1.12 -43.17
N ASP A 160 -19.01 0.13 -43.51
CA ASP A 160 -17.66 0.56 -43.92
C ASP A 160 -16.88 1.24 -42.77
N PHE A 161 -17.04 0.73 -41.54
CA PHE A 161 -16.33 1.29 -40.40
C PHE A 161 -14.81 1.12 -40.58
N ASN A 162 -14.12 2.25 -40.74
CA ASN A 162 -12.67 2.26 -40.94
C ASN A 162 -11.97 1.71 -39.69
N MET A 163 -11.53 0.46 -39.79
CA MET A 163 -10.92 -0.31 -38.70
C MET A 163 -9.69 0.38 -38.12
N ASP A 164 -9.02 1.25 -38.88
CA ASP A 164 -7.86 1.98 -38.39
C ASP A 164 -8.21 2.93 -37.23
N ILE A 165 -9.33 3.66 -37.32
CA ILE A 165 -9.79 4.57 -36.26
C ILE A 165 -10.12 3.79 -34.98
N TYR A 166 -10.65 2.57 -35.11
CA TYR A 166 -10.90 1.66 -34.01
C TYR A 166 -9.60 1.24 -33.31
N TYR A 167 -8.61 0.79 -34.07
CA TYR A 167 -7.31 0.37 -33.53
C TYR A 167 -6.59 1.53 -32.85
N TYR A 168 -6.55 2.72 -33.45
CA TYR A 168 -5.94 3.90 -32.82
C TYR A 168 -6.65 4.28 -31.52
N SER A 169 -7.97 4.24 -31.49
CA SER A 169 -8.75 4.55 -30.28
C SER A 169 -8.49 3.54 -29.16
N ILE A 170 -8.44 2.24 -29.49
CA ILE A 170 -8.12 1.19 -28.53
C ILE A 170 -6.70 1.35 -28.00
N VAL A 171 -5.71 1.54 -28.87
CA VAL A 171 -4.31 1.71 -28.46
C VAL A 171 -4.15 2.94 -27.55
N LEU A 172 -4.80 4.05 -27.88
CA LEU A 172 -4.74 5.27 -27.06
C LEU A 172 -5.35 5.05 -25.66
N PHE A 173 -6.51 4.40 -25.57
CA PHE A 173 -7.22 4.19 -24.31
C PHE A 173 -6.73 2.99 -23.48
N THR A 174 -6.14 1.97 -24.10
CA THR A 174 -5.63 0.77 -23.38
C THR A 174 -4.14 0.83 -23.09
N ILE A 175 -3.36 1.64 -23.81
CA ILE A 175 -1.91 1.73 -23.64
C ILE A 175 -1.49 3.12 -23.20
N VAL A 176 -1.75 4.15 -24.02
CA VAL A 176 -1.17 5.50 -23.80
C VAL A 176 -1.71 6.15 -22.53
N ILE A 177 -3.03 6.21 -22.36
CA ILE A 177 -3.62 6.86 -21.19
C ILE A 177 -3.35 6.09 -19.89
N PRO A 178 -3.46 4.74 -19.85
CA PRO A 178 -3.02 3.96 -18.68
C PRO A 178 -1.56 4.19 -18.33
N LEU A 179 -0.67 4.31 -19.32
CA LEU A 179 0.74 4.62 -19.07
C LEU A 179 0.89 5.99 -18.39
N ILE A 180 0.19 7.02 -18.87
CA ILE A 180 0.17 8.36 -18.25
C ILE A 180 -0.35 8.28 -16.80
N LEU A 181 -1.43 7.53 -16.57
CA LEU A 181 -1.97 7.31 -15.22
C LEU A 181 -0.98 6.60 -14.31
N VAL A 182 -0.26 5.59 -14.80
CA VAL A 182 0.79 4.90 -14.03
C VAL A 182 1.91 5.87 -13.67
N ILE A 183 2.42 6.64 -14.65
CA ILE A 183 3.44 7.67 -14.41
C ILE A 183 2.96 8.68 -13.36
N TYR A 184 1.71 9.13 -13.47
CA TYR A 184 1.09 10.04 -12.51
C TYR A 184 1.00 9.45 -11.11
N ILE A 185 0.54 8.20 -10.98
CA ILE A 185 0.46 7.49 -9.70
C ILE A 185 1.85 7.35 -9.07
N VAL A 186 2.87 7.00 -9.86
CA VAL A 186 4.26 6.91 -9.40
C VAL A 186 4.77 8.28 -8.94
N TYR A 187 4.54 9.33 -9.71
CA TYR A 187 4.87 10.70 -9.34
C TYR A 187 4.21 11.10 -8.01
N MET A 188 2.90 10.82 -7.85
CA MET A 188 2.17 11.12 -6.63
C MET A 188 2.68 10.33 -5.43
N ARG A 189 3.05 9.05 -5.60
CA ARG A 189 3.69 8.25 -4.54
C ARG A 189 5.00 8.91 -4.07
N ILE A 190 5.83 9.37 -5.00
CA ILE A 190 7.10 10.07 -4.68
C ILE A 190 6.85 11.43 -4.03
N LYS A 191 5.78 12.13 -4.41
CA LYS A 191 5.41 13.43 -3.83
C LYS A 191 4.87 13.29 -2.40
N LEU A 192 4.06 12.25 -2.15
CA LEU A 192 3.36 12.02 -0.89
C LEU A 192 4.12 11.13 0.10
N ARG A 193 5.35 10.69 -0.20
CA ARG A 193 6.09 9.72 0.62
C ARG A 193 6.25 10.06 2.11
N TYR A 194 6.39 11.35 2.44
CA TYR A 194 6.59 11.83 3.81
C TYR A 194 5.29 12.11 4.54
N PHE A 195 4.17 12.09 3.82
CA PHE A 195 2.89 12.53 4.32
C PHE A 195 2.48 11.80 5.60
N TRP A 196 2.65 10.47 5.62
CA TRP A 196 2.21 9.64 6.74
C TRP A 196 3.07 9.80 7.99
N PHE A 197 4.37 10.07 7.85
CA PHE A 197 5.24 10.37 8.98
C PHE A 197 4.99 11.76 9.53
N LEU A 198 4.79 12.76 8.65
CA LEU A 198 4.32 14.08 9.07
C LEU A 198 2.95 14.03 9.77
N PHE A 199 2.05 13.15 9.33
CA PHE A 199 0.78 12.93 10.00
C PHE A 199 0.98 12.42 11.43
N ILE A 200 1.86 11.44 11.63
CA ILE A 200 2.19 10.89 12.96
C ILE A 200 2.81 11.98 13.84
N ASP A 201 3.83 12.68 13.36
CA ASP A 201 4.56 13.70 14.13
C ASP A 201 3.68 14.88 14.58
N ASN A 202 2.60 15.16 13.86
CA ASN A 202 1.74 16.31 14.15
C ASN A 202 0.37 15.90 14.73
N TYR A 203 0.06 14.61 14.86
CA TYR A 203 -1.28 14.11 15.18
C TYR A 203 -1.89 14.71 16.45
N SER A 204 -1.07 14.84 17.49
CA SER A 204 -1.49 15.30 18.82
C SER A 204 -1.32 16.82 19.02
N ARG A 205 -0.96 17.57 17.99
CA ARG A 205 -0.83 19.02 18.08
C ARG A 205 -2.20 19.70 17.99
N SER A 206 -2.39 20.77 18.76
CA SER A 206 -3.63 21.56 18.78
C SER A 206 -3.90 22.27 17.45
N ASP A 207 -2.86 22.60 16.69
CA ASP A 207 -2.90 23.27 15.39
C ASP A 207 -2.91 22.28 14.20
N PHE A 208 -3.17 21.00 14.44
CA PHE A 208 -3.18 19.97 13.40
C PHE A 208 -4.12 20.32 12.25
N SER A 209 -3.53 20.56 11.06
CA SER A 209 -4.29 20.78 9.84
C SER A 209 -3.66 20.06 8.64
N TYR A 210 -4.52 19.60 7.73
CA TYR A 210 -4.10 18.95 6.48
C TYR A 210 -3.25 19.89 5.61
N LYS A 211 -3.57 21.19 5.62
CA LYS A 211 -2.83 22.23 4.89
C LYS A 211 -1.38 22.34 5.40
N MET A 212 -1.20 22.37 6.72
CA MET A 212 0.12 22.37 7.35
C MET A 212 0.95 21.15 6.93
N ILE A 213 0.37 19.94 6.90
CA ILE A 213 1.11 18.73 6.49
C ILE A 213 1.59 18.85 5.04
N ILE A 214 0.75 19.38 4.13
CA ILE A 214 1.14 19.56 2.73
C ILE A 214 2.26 20.59 2.58
N GLU A 215 2.20 21.68 3.32
CA GLU A 215 3.22 22.72 3.30
C GLU A 215 4.56 22.16 3.78
N LYS A 216 4.60 21.51 4.95
CA LYS A 216 5.79 20.81 5.47
C LYS A 216 6.30 19.75 4.50
N MET A 217 5.41 18.99 3.89
CA MET A 217 5.78 17.98 2.88
C MET A 217 6.42 18.62 1.65
N ASN A 218 5.90 19.75 1.17
CA ASN A 218 6.48 20.48 0.05
C ASN A 218 7.86 21.05 0.40
N GLU A 219 8.07 21.49 1.64
CA GLU A 219 9.38 21.92 2.14
C GLU A 219 10.38 20.77 2.18
N LEU A 220 10.03 19.64 2.79
CA LEU A 220 10.87 18.42 2.78
C LEU A 220 11.15 17.94 1.36
N ASN A 221 10.20 18.14 0.44
CA ASN A 221 10.38 17.82 -0.97
C ASN A 221 11.30 18.80 -1.72
N LYS A 222 11.68 19.95 -1.15
CA LYS A 222 12.70 20.85 -1.73
C LYS A 222 14.12 20.40 -1.40
N ALA A 223 14.32 19.63 -0.32
CA ALA A 223 15.61 19.02 0.02
C ALA A 223 16.13 18.02 -1.04
N LYS A 224 15.30 17.69 -2.06
CA LYS A 224 15.57 16.69 -3.10
C LYS A 224 16.67 17.05 -4.12
N LYS A 225 17.25 18.26 -4.09
CA LYS A 225 18.09 18.77 -5.19
C LYS A 225 19.53 18.21 -5.26
N LYS A 226 20.06 17.55 -4.22
CA LYS A 226 21.45 16.98 -4.23
C LYS A 226 21.50 15.54 -4.77
N GLU A 227 22.63 15.14 -5.38
CA GLU A 227 22.89 13.78 -5.91
C GLU A 227 22.68 12.66 -4.89
N THR A 228 22.98 12.95 -3.63
CA THR A 228 22.77 12.07 -2.48
C THR A 228 21.29 11.70 -2.31
N PHE A 229 20.37 12.67 -2.50
CA PHE A 229 18.94 12.41 -2.51
C PHE A 229 18.50 11.52 -3.68
N LYS A 230 19.09 11.73 -4.87
CA LYS A 230 18.83 10.89 -6.05
C LYS A 230 19.26 9.44 -5.81
N LYS A 231 20.42 9.20 -5.17
CA LYS A 231 20.87 7.85 -4.80
C LYS A 231 19.88 7.14 -3.89
N ALA A 232 19.40 7.79 -2.84
CA ALA A 232 18.43 7.20 -1.92
C ALA A 232 17.04 7.00 -2.57
N LEU A 233 16.67 7.84 -3.55
CA LEU A 233 15.48 7.65 -4.37
C LEU A 233 15.61 6.45 -5.33
N VAL A 234 16.77 6.27 -5.96
CA VAL A 234 17.08 5.10 -6.78
C VAL A 234 17.08 3.82 -5.93
N MET A 235 17.53 3.87 -4.68
CA MET A 235 17.41 2.74 -3.75
C MET A 235 15.94 2.39 -3.45
N HIS A 236 15.07 3.39 -3.23
CA HIS A 236 13.63 3.18 -3.06
C HIS A 236 12.98 2.58 -4.33
N LEU A 237 13.42 2.98 -5.52
CA LEU A 237 12.99 2.36 -6.79
C LEU A 237 13.53 0.93 -6.95
N GLY A 238 14.73 0.65 -6.46
CA GLY A 238 15.31 -0.70 -6.44
C GLY A 238 14.52 -1.67 -5.57
N ILE A 239 14.01 -1.21 -4.42
CA ILE A 239 13.08 -1.99 -3.57
C ILE A 239 11.81 -2.35 -4.35
N ASP A 240 11.24 -1.39 -5.10
CA ASP A 240 10.07 -1.66 -5.96
C ASP A 240 10.37 -2.71 -7.08
N PHE A 241 11.61 -2.81 -7.57
CA PHE A 241 12.04 -3.86 -8.51
C PHE A 241 12.18 -5.25 -7.84
N PHE A 242 12.67 -5.31 -6.60
CA PHE A 242 12.77 -6.56 -5.84
C PHE A 242 11.39 -7.16 -5.53
N GLN A 243 10.34 -6.34 -5.42
CA GLN A 243 8.97 -6.82 -5.23
C GLN A 243 8.52 -7.76 -6.35
N ASN A 244 8.74 -7.37 -7.60
CA ASN A 244 8.38 -8.19 -8.76
C ASN A 244 9.17 -9.51 -8.79
N PHE A 245 10.40 -9.53 -8.27
CA PHE A 245 11.21 -10.74 -8.12
C PHE A 245 10.77 -11.63 -6.95
N ILE A 246 10.34 -11.05 -5.84
CA ILE A 246 9.85 -11.78 -4.65
C ILE A 246 8.46 -12.37 -4.91
N ASP A 247 7.57 -11.65 -5.60
CA ASP A 247 6.26 -12.18 -5.96
C ASP A 247 6.38 -13.34 -6.96
N LEU A 248 7.34 -13.24 -7.90
CA LEU A 248 7.67 -14.31 -8.84
C LEU A 248 8.32 -15.51 -8.12
N SER A 249 9.24 -15.28 -7.19
CA SER A 249 9.92 -16.36 -6.46
C SER A 249 8.98 -17.06 -5.48
N THR A 250 8.10 -16.34 -4.81
CA THR A 250 7.09 -16.91 -3.91
C THR A 250 6.10 -17.78 -4.67
N TYR A 251 5.67 -17.33 -5.86
CA TYR A 251 4.82 -18.12 -6.75
C TYR A 251 5.53 -19.40 -7.22
N LEU A 252 6.83 -19.33 -7.53
CA LEU A 252 7.62 -20.48 -7.99
C LEU A 252 8.02 -21.45 -6.87
N PHE A 253 8.37 -20.97 -5.68
CA PHE A 253 8.77 -21.80 -4.53
C PHE A 253 7.58 -22.45 -3.84
N LEU A 254 6.48 -21.71 -3.61
CA LEU A 254 5.27 -22.30 -3.05
C LEU A 254 4.57 -23.20 -4.08
N GLY A 255 4.54 -22.80 -5.36
CA GLY A 255 3.99 -23.64 -6.44
C GLY A 255 4.68 -25.02 -6.56
N LYS A 256 6.00 -25.10 -6.30
CA LYS A 256 6.74 -26.36 -6.25
C LYS A 256 6.59 -27.13 -4.93
N ALA A 257 6.43 -26.45 -3.79
CA ALA A 257 6.17 -27.12 -2.51
C ALA A 257 4.77 -27.73 -2.46
N PHE A 258 3.78 -27.11 -3.12
CA PHE A 258 2.38 -27.57 -3.13
C PHE A 258 2.03 -28.53 -4.27
N SER A 259 2.89 -28.69 -5.29
CA SER A 259 2.73 -29.78 -6.26
C SER A 259 2.79 -31.18 -5.63
N LEU A 260 3.29 -31.29 -4.39
CA LEU A 260 3.25 -32.52 -3.57
C LEU A 260 1.89 -32.76 -2.89
N PHE A 261 1.07 -31.74 -2.67
CA PHE A 261 -0.28 -31.86 -2.10
C PHE A 261 -1.37 -32.08 -3.15
N LYS A 262 -0.99 -32.12 -4.43
CA LYS A 262 -1.87 -32.23 -5.60
C LYS A 262 -2.60 -33.58 -5.72
N SER A 263 -2.34 -34.54 -4.82
CA SER A 263 -2.87 -35.90 -4.92
C SER A 263 -4.17 -36.17 -4.15
N ASN A 264 -4.69 -35.22 -3.36
CA ASN A 264 -5.96 -35.38 -2.63
C ASN A 264 -6.73 -34.05 -2.67
N ASN A 265 -8.07 -34.09 -2.53
CA ASN A 265 -9.07 -33.00 -2.60
C ASN A 265 -8.84 -31.74 -1.69
N ILE A 266 -7.61 -31.29 -1.50
CA ILE A 266 -7.21 -30.22 -0.57
C ILE A 266 -6.90 -28.91 -1.34
N ASN A 267 -7.60 -28.65 -2.43
CA ASN A 267 -7.43 -27.46 -3.27
C ASN A 267 -7.67 -26.15 -2.49
N TRP A 268 -8.53 -26.17 -1.47
CA TRP A 268 -8.81 -25.00 -0.64
C TRP A 268 -7.63 -24.63 0.28
N LEU A 269 -6.86 -25.62 0.75
CA LEU A 269 -5.72 -25.39 1.63
C LEU A 269 -4.54 -24.81 0.85
N GLU A 270 -4.31 -25.28 -0.38
CA GLU A 270 -3.35 -24.65 -1.31
C GLU A 270 -3.71 -23.18 -1.55
N SER A 271 -4.99 -22.89 -1.84
CA SER A 271 -5.48 -21.53 -2.04
C SER A 271 -5.31 -20.67 -0.78
N ALA A 272 -5.63 -21.22 0.40
CA ALA A 272 -5.51 -20.54 1.68
C ALA A 272 -4.05 -20.19 2.01
N VAL A 273 -3.13 -21.16 1.90
CA VAL A 273 -1.72 -20.93 2.18
C VAL A 273 -1.09 -19.98 1.16
N THR A 274 -1.44 -20.10 -0.12
CA THR A 274 -0.98 -19.18 -1.16
C THR A 274 -1.45 -17.76 -0.90
N THR A 275 -2.72 -17.59 -0.50
CA THR A 275 -3.29 -16.27 -0.17
C THR A 275 -2.60 -15.67 1.05
N TYR A 276 -2.43 -16.47 2.11
CA TYR A 276 -1.73 -16.04 3.32
C TYR A 276 -0.28 -15.63 3.02
N ALA A 277 0.48 -16.46 2.29
CA ALA A 277 1.88 -16.18 1.99
C ALA A 277 2.06 -14.96 1.08
N LYS A 278 1.19 -14.78 0.08
CA LYS A 278 1.16 -13.56 -0.74
C LYS A 278 0.93 -12.32 0.12
N GLU A 279 -0.02 -12.38 1.05
CA GLU A 279 -0.28 -11.26 1.95
C GLU A 279 0.89 -11.03 2.91
N VAL A 280 1.54 -12.07 3.46
CA VAL A 280 2.75 -11.91 4.28
C VAL A 280 3.83 -11.17 3.52
N ASN A 281 4.13 -11.58 2.29
CA ASN A 281 5.17 -10.93 1.49
C ASN A 281 4.80 -9.50 1.12
N GLN A 282 3.54 -9.28 0.74
CA GLN A 282 3.02 -7.94 0.49
C GLN A 282 3.20 -7.04 1.73
N GLU A 283 2.92 -7.55 2.93
CA GLU A 283 3.03 -6.77 4.17
C GLU A 283 4.48 -6.52 4.59
N ILE A 284 5.38 -7.49 4.42
CA ILE A 284 6.84 -7.33 4.57
C ILE A 284 7.37 -6.26 3.61
N PHE A 285 6.90 -6.29 2.37
CA PHE A 285 7.27 -5.31 1.37
C PHE A 285 6.81 -3.90 1.74
N HIS A 286 5.53 -3.74 2.11
CA HIS A 286 4.98 -2.46 2.57
C HIS A 286 5.72 -1.92 3.80
N LEU A 287 6.11 -2.81 4.73
CA LEU A 287 6.92 -2.43 5.88
C LEU A 287 8.30 -1.93 5.44
N SER A 288 8.99 -2.66 4.58
CA SER A 288 10.32 -2.31 4.04
C SER A 288 10.29 -0.95 3.33
N LYS A 289 9.27 -0.72 2.51
CA LYS A 289 9.03 0.57 1.84
C LYS A 289 8.76 1.70 2.82
N SER A 290 8.01 1.43 3.89
CA SER A 290 7.71 2.41 4.92
C SER A 290 8.98 2.77 5.72
N VAL A 291 9.82 1.79 6.08
CA VAL A 291 11.13 2.02 6.71
C VAL A 291 12.01 2.88 5.80
N ALA A 292 12.11 2.55 4.51
CA ALA A 292 12.89 3.34 3.56
C ALA A 292 12.40 4.80 3.47
N ASN A 293 11.08 5.00 3.44
CA ASN A 293 10.49 6.35 3.45
C ASN A 293 10.72 7.09 4.77
N TYR A 294 10.75 6.39 5.91
CA TYR A 294 11.06 6.99 7.20
C TYR A 294 12.51 7.48 7.26
N VAL A 295 13.46 6.67 6.79
CA VAL A 295 14.87 7.07 6.78
C VAL A 295 15.10 8.28 5.88
N LEU A 296 14.45 8.32 4.70
CA LEU A 296 14.46 9.49 3.82
C LEU A 296 13.81 10.72 4.49
N TYR A 297 12.75 10.49 5.27
CA TYR A 297 12.06 11.52 6.03
C TYR A 297 12.97 12.11 7.12
N ASP A 298 13.57 11.26 7.97
CA ASP A 298 14.50 11.65 9.03
C ASP A 298 15.71 12.41 8.47
N PHE A 299 16.30 11.91 7.38
CA PHE A 299 17.38 12.60 6.67
C PHE A 299 16.95 14.00 6.17
N SER A 300 15.76 14.10 5.57
CA SER A 300 15.24 15.38 5.07
C SER A 300 14.95 16.38 6.20
N LYS A 301 14.49 15.89 7.35
CA LYS A 301 14.21 16.68 8.56
C LYS A 301 15.50 17.26 9.16
N LYS A 302 16.53 16.41 9.33
CA LYS A 302 17.87 16.80 9.79
C LYS A 302 18.52 17.82 8.87
N TYR A 303 18.39 17.62 7.55
CA TYR A 303 18.97 18.53 6.56
C TYR A 303 18.37 19.95 6.61
N LEU A 304 17.08 20.07 6.93
CA LEU A 304 16.40 21.36 7.00
C LEU A 304 16.51 22.04 8.37
N ASN A 305 17.40 21.55 9.26
CA ASN A 305 17.55 22.00 10.65
C ASN A 305 16.21 22.08 11.40
N GLN A 306 15.23 21.28 10.98
CA GLN A 306 14.01 21.11 11.74
C GLN A 306 14.41 20.27 12.94
N LYS A 307 14.53 20.91 14.12
CA LYS A 307 14.72 20.20 15.41
C LYS A 307 13.75 19.03 15.45
N ASP A 308 14.18 17.91 16.06
CA ASP A 308 13.29 16.82 16.43
C ASP A 308 12.07 17.45 17.10
N LEU A 309 10.97 17.55 16.34
CA LEU A 309 9.72 18.12 16.81
C LEU A 309 9.44 17.40 18.12
N GLU A 310 9.39 18.16 19.21
CA GLU A 310 9.28 17.69 20.59
C GLU A 310 8.50 16.38 20.67
N SER A 311 9.15 15.32 21.18
CA SER A 311 8.56 14.06 21.66
C SER A 311 7.16 13.76 21.09
N ASN A 312 7.11 12.91 20.06
CA ASN A 312 5.86 12.44 19.44
C ASN A 312 4.75 12.15 20.46
N ASN A 313 3.82 13.11 20.65
CA ASN A 313 2.74 13.04 21.64
C ASN A 313 1.66 11.99 21.31
N ILE A 314 1.87 11.15 20.29
CA ILE A 314 0.98 10.01 20.00
C ILE A 314 1.07 8.93 21.08
N TYR A 315 2.17 8.87 21.83
CA TYR A 315 2.36 7.90 22.90
C TYR A 315 1.51 8.22 24.14
N ASN A 316 1.06 9.47 24.30
CA ASN A 316 0.07 9.85 25.31
C ASN A 316 -1.33 9.26 25.02
N LEU A 317 -1.53 8.66 23.84
CA LEU A 317 -2.75 7.93 23.51
C LEU A 317 -2.76 6.50 24.08
N ILE A 318 -1.69 6.08 24.75
CA ILE A 318 -1.62 4.76 25.41
C ILE A 318 -2.55 4.70 26.63
N ASP A 319 -2.74 5.82 27.32
CA ASP A 319 -3.71 5.98 28.40
C ASP A 319 -5.12 6.12 27.79
#